data_AF-A0A7Z9I5E3-F1
#
_entry.id   AF-A0A7Z9I5E3-F1
#
_cell.length_a   1.000
_cell.length_b   1.000
_cell.length_c   1.000
_cell.angle_alpha   90.00
_cell.angle_beta   90.00
_cell.angle_gamma   90.00
#
_symmetry.space_group_name_H-M   'P 1'
#
loop_
_entity.id
_entity.type
_entity.pdbx_description
1 polymer ?
#
loop_
_entity_poly.entity_id
_entity_poly.type
_entity_poly.pdbx_seq_one_letter_code
_entity_poly.pdbx_strand_id
1 'polypeptide(L)'
;LTGTMSVKDNLNLAMLEKNSNYMIVDELKNLTTAQKYKDKLNIKVSYWSQLAQNLSGGNQQKTVIGKWLATEPKIIILDEPTKGIDVGSKSAVHEFMGELVNEGMSIIMISAELPEIMGMCDRVAVVYKGLIRKILDVSETSSEEILSYASGE
;
A
#
# COMPACT_ATOMS: atom_id res chain seq x y z
N LEU A 1 -0.16 -14.08 3.80
CA LEU A 1 -0.50 -14.27 5.23
C LEU A 1 -1.82 -13.60 5.65
N THR A 2 -2.45 -12.74 4.83
CA THR A 2 -3.71 -12.05 5.17
C THR A 2 -5.00 -12.82 4.84
N GLY A 3 -4.92 -13.89 4.05
CA GLY A 3 -6.10 -14.49 3.41
C GLY A 3 -7.10 -15.16 4.36
N THR A 4 -6.61 -15.78 5.44
CA THR A 4 -7.43 -16.58 6.36
C THR A 4 -8.07 -15.77 7.50
N MET A 5 -7.75 -14.48 7.62
CA MET A 5 -8.31 -13.58 8.63
C MET A 5 -9.41 -12.70 8.04
N SER A 6 -10.32 -12.24 8.91
CA SER A 6 -11.35 -11.29 8.48
C SER A 6 -10.76 -9.94 8.11
N VAL A 7 -11.47 -9.15 7.31
CA VAL A 7 -11.04 -7.78 6.96
C VAL A 7 -10.92 -6.91 8.21
N LYS A 8 -11.86 -7.04 9.15
CA LYS A 8 -11.80 -6.33 10.44
C LYS A 8 -10.51 -6.65 11.20
N ASP A 9 -10.15 -7.93 11.30
CA ASP A 9 -8.96 -8.34 12.05
C ASP A 9 -7.69 -7.90 11.33
N ASN A 10 -7.66 -7.98 10.00
CA ASN A 10 -6.53 -7.48 9.21
C ASN A 10 -6.28 -5.98 9.46
N LEU A 11 -7.33 -5.15 9.43
CA LEU A 11 -7.21 -3.70 9.65
C LEU A 11 -6.70 -3.35 11.06
N ASN A 12 -6.99 -4.19 12.06
CA ASN A 12 -6.60 -3.97 13.44
C ASN A 12 -5.27 -4.63 13.83
N LEU A 13 -4.73 -5.51 13.00
CA LEU A 13 -3.62 -6.39 13.36
C LEU A 13 -2.37 -5.61 13.83
N ALA A 14 -2.03 -4.49 13.17
CA ALA A 14 -0.90 -3.65 13.56
C ALA A 14 -1.20 -2.72 14.75
N MET A 15 -2.45 -2.67 15.19
CA MET A 15 -2.95 -1.84 16.29
C MET A 15 -3.35 -2.66 17.52
N LEU A 16 -3.15 -3.98 17.51
CA LEU A 16 -3.63 -4.88 18.57
C LEU A 16 -3.20 -4.44 19.97
N GLU A 17 -1.94 -4.01 20.15
CA GLU A 17 -1.45 -3.53 21.45
C GLU A 17 -2.20 -2.28 21.92
N LYS A 18 -2.45 -1.32 21.02
CA LYS A 18 -3.19 -0.08 21.31
C LYS A 18 -4.69 -0.33 21.51
N ASN A 19 -5.22 -1.37 20.86
CA ASN A 19 -6.62 -1.77 20.92
C ASN A 19 -6.87 -2.88 21.95
N SER A 20 -5.94 -3.14 22.87
CA SER A 20 -6.12 -4.10 23.95
C SER A 20 -5.88 -3.48 25.33
N ASN A 21 -6.61 -3.95 26.34
CA ASN A 21 -6.42 -3.60 27.74
C ASN A 21 -6.12 -4.88 28.53
N TYR A 22 -4.99 -4.95 29.24
CA TYR A 22 -4.61 -6.12 30.06
C TYR A 22 -4.77 -7.46 29.31
N MET A 23 -4.27 -7.54 28.07
CA MET A 23 -4.38 -8.70 27.16
C MET A 23 -5.78 -9.01 26.59
N ILE A 24 -6.80 -8.21 26.90
CA ILE A 24 -8.15 -8.35 26.36
C ILE A 24 -8.31 -7.34 25.22
N VAL A 25 -8.68 -7.85 24.03
CA VAL A 25 -8.98 -7.03 22.86
C VAL A 25 -10.26 -6.23 23.09
N ASP A 26 -10.20 -4.93 22.86
CA ASP A 26 -11.33 -4.02 22.90
C ASP A 26 -12.06 -4.03 21.54
N GLU A 27 -13.16 -4.77 21.50
CA GLU A 27 -13.93 -4.98 20.27
C GLU A 27 -14.56 -3.69 19.73
N LEU A 28 -14.95 -2.75 20.61
CA LEU A 28 -15.49 -1.46 20.19
C LEU A 28 -14.40 -0.62 19.52
N LYS A 29 -13.21 -0.53 20.11
CA LYS A 29 -12.06 0.15 19.47
C LYS A 29 -11.69 -0.48 18.14
N ASN A 30 -11.71 -1.82 18.05
CA ASN A 30 -11.43 -2.52 16.80
C ASN A 30 -12.45 -2.19 15.71
N LEU A 31 -13.75 -2.17 16.04
CA LEU A 31 -14.78 -1.79 15.09
C LEU A 31 -14.65 -0.33 14.66
N THR A 32 -14.38 0.58 15.59
CA THR A 32 -14.15 2.00 15.25
C THR A 32 -12.95 2.18 14.32
N THR A 33 -11.84 1.50 14.61
CA THR A 33 -10.62 1.55 13.78
C THR A 33 -10.88 0.93 12.40
N ALA A 34 -11.51 -0.24 12.34
CA ALA A 34 -11.86 -0.90 11.09
C ALA A 34 -12.80 -0.04 10.24
N GLN A 35 -13.81 0.59 10.84
CA GLN A 35 -14.72 1.51 10.16
C GLN A 35 -13.98 2.72 9.59
N LYS A 36 -13.14 3.40 10.41
CA LYS A 36 -12.31 4.54 9.97
C LYS A 36 -11.52 4.22 8.70
N TYR A 37 -10.80 3.11 8.69
CA TYR A 37 -9.96 2.74 7.54
C TYR A 37 -10.73 2.07 6.40
N LYS A 38 -11.85 1.41 6.66
CA LYS A 38 -12.75 0.97 5.59
C LYS A 38 -13.26 2.17 4.80
N ASP A 39 -13.73 3.21 5.48
CA ASP A 39 -14.29 4.40 4.83
C ASP A 39 -13.20 5.22 4.14
N LYS A 40 -12.09 5.49 4.84
CA LYS A 40 -10.95 6.22 4.27
C LYS A 40 -10.43 5.57 2.99
N LEU A 41 -10.43 4.24 2.92
CA LEU A 41 -9.87 3.49 1.81
C LEU A 41 -10.93 3.03 0.80
N ASN A 42 -12.20 3.32 1.07
CA ASN A 42 -13.34 2.79 0.32
C ASN A 42 -13.23 1.27 0.09
N ILE A 43 -12.97 0.52 1.17
CA ILE A 43 -12.90 -0.95 1.14
C ILE A 43 -14.33 -1.50 1.07
N LYS A 44 -14.61 -2.22 -0.02
CA LYS A 44 -15.90 -2.86 -0.26
C LYS A 44 -15.95 -4.21 0.45
N VAL A 45 -16.64 -4.25 1.59
CA VAL A 45 -16.95 -5.46 2.35
C VAL A 45 -18.46 -5.61 2.54
N SER A 46 -18.95 -6.83 2.47
CA SER A 46 -20.37 -7.14 2.74
C SER A 46 -20.65 -7.26 4.24
N TYR A 47 -19.67 -7.74 5.01
CA TYR A 47 -19.75 -7.90 6.46
C TYR A 47 -18.35 -8.00 7.07
N TRP A 48 -18.21 -7.68 8.36
CA TRP A 48 -16.89 -7.56 9.01
C TRP A 48 -16.11 -8.86 9.14
N SER A 49 -16.81 -9.99 9.24
CA SER A 49 -16.21 -11.33 9.30
C SER A 49 -15.82 -11.88 7.92
N GLN A 50 -16.03 -11.13 6.84
CA GLN A 50 -15.63 -11.54 5.50
C GLN A 50 -14.10 -11.73 5.46
N LEU A 51 -13.66 -12.88 4.96
CA LEU A 51 -12.23 -13.17 4.82
C LEU A 51 -11.60 -12.28 3.76
N ALA A 52 -10.41 -11.76 4.04
CA ALA A 52 -9.72 -10.85 3.11
C ALA A 52 -9.44 -11.53 1.76
N GLN A 53 -9.13 -12.83 1.73
CA GLN A 53 -8.92 -13.57 0.47
C GLN A 53 -10.14 -13.60 -0.47
N ASN A 54 -11.34 -13.36 0.06
CA ASN A 54 -12.58 -13.35 -0.72
C ASN A 54 -12.87 -11.97 -1.34
N LEU A 55 -12.02 -10.97 -1.10
CA LEU A 55 -12.13 -9.65 -1.73
C LEU A 55 -11.47 -9.64 -3.12
N SER A 56 -11.83 -8.67 -3.97
CA SER A 56 -11.07 -8.39 -5.19
C SER A 56 -9.65 -7.95 -4.85
N GLY A 57 -8.68 -8.17 -5.76
CA GLY A 57 -7.27 -7.82 -5.53
C GLY A 57 -7.05 -6.37 -5.05
N GLY A 58 -7.74 -5.40 -5.65
CA GLY A 58 -7.69 -4.01 -5.19
C GLY A 58 -8.18 -3.80 -3.75
N ASN A 59 -9.26 -4.49 -3.35
CA ASN A 59 -9.76 -4.41 -1.96
C ASN A 59 -8.85 -5.17 -0.98
N GLN A 60 -8.20 -6.25 -1.42
CA GLN A 60 -7.17 -6.93 -0.65
C GLN A 60 -6.00 -5.99 -0.38
N GLN A 61 -5.51 -5.29 -1.41
CA GLN A 61 -4.41 -4.34 -1.29
C GLN A 61 -4.75 -3.18 -0.37
N LYS A 62 -5.94 -2.59 -0.53
CA LYS A 62 -6.46 -1.56 0.39
C LYS A 62 -6.52 -2.06 1.83
N THR A 63 -6.93 -3.30 2.06
CA THR A 63 -6.96 -3.89 3.41
C THR A 63 -5.55 -4.03 4.00
N VAL A 64 -4.57 -4.48 3.20
CA VAL A 64 -3.17 -4.60 3.62
C VAL A 64 -2.56 -3.23 3.94
N ILE A 65 -2.79 -2.25 3.07
CA ILE A 65 -2.30 -0.88 3.29
C ILE A 65 -3.00 -0.27 4.51
N GLY A 66 -4.31 -0.45 4.65
CA GLY A 66 -5.10 0.06 5.77
C GLY A 66 -4.65 -0.44 7.13
N LYS A 67 -4.23 -1.71 7.22
CA LYS A 67 -3.57 -2.24 8.42
C LYS A 67 -2.38 -1.38 8.84
N TRP A 68 -1.53 -0.98 7.90
CA TRP A 68 -0.34 -0.19 8.20
C TRP A 68 -0.66 1.29 8.41
N LEU A 69 -1.60 1.86 7.66
CA LEU A 69 -2.07 3.22 7.90
C LEU A 69 -2.72 3.39 9.26
N ALA A 70 -3.27 2.31 9.84
CA ALA A 70 -3.80 2.31 11.19
C ALA A 70 -2.79 2.74 12.25
N THR A 71 -1.48 2.56 12.00
CA THR A 71 -0.41 3.00 12.90
C THR A 71 -0.08 4.49 12.77
N GLU A 72 -0.74 5.20 11.85
CA GLU A 72 -0.54 6.62 11.53
C GLU A 72 0.93 6.95 11.20
N PRO A 73 1.53 6.25 10.19
CA PRO A 73 2.92 6.49 9.83
C PRO A 73 3.09 7.87 9.19
N LYS A 74 4.33 8.37 9.17
CA LYS A 74 4.74 9.53 8.34
C LYS A 74 5.29 9.10 6.98
N ILE A 75 5.84 7.89 6.92
CA ILE A 75 6.45 7.28 5.74
C ILE A 75 5.94 5.85 5.63
N ILE A 76 5.51 5.44 4.45
CA ILE A 76 5.14 4.05 4.15
C ILE A 76 6.03 3.51 3.03
N ILE A 77 6.51 2.27 3.20
CA ILE A 77 7.28 1.56 2.18
C ILE A 77 6.36 0.50 1.56
N LEU A 78 6.23 0.53 0.24
CA LEU A 78 5.36 -0.35 -0.52
C LEU A 78 6.21 -1.18 -1.49
N ASP A 79 6.19 -2.49 -1.32
CA ASP A 79 6.89 -3.43 -2.18
C ASP A 79 5.94 -4.04 -3.21
N GLU A 80 6.17 -3.73 -4.48
CA GLU A 80 5.33 -4.03 -5.64
C GLU A 80 3.81 -3.88 -5.35
N PRO A 81 3.32 -2.65 -5.05
CA PRO A 81 1.98 -2.44 -4.51
C PRO A 81 0.85 -2.86 -5.45
N THR A 82 1.13 -3.06 -6.73
CA THR A 82 0.14 -3.48 -7.73
C THR A 82 0.33 -4.91 -8.24
N LYS A 83 1.26 -5.69 -7.67
CA LYS A 83 1.48 -7.08 -8.05
C LYS A 83 0.25 -7.94 -7.76
N GLY A 84 -0.16 -8.75 -8.74
CA GLY A 84 -1.32 -9.64 -8.59
C GLY A 84 -2.68 -8.93 -8.59
N ILE A 85 -2.71 -7.64 -8.91
CA ILE A 85 -3.94 -6.87 -9.13
C ILE A 85 -4.23 -6.83 -10.64
N ASP A 86 -5.50 -6.99 -11.00
CA ASP A 86 -5.96 -6.87 -12.37
C ASP A 86 -5.64 -5.47 -12.95
N VAL A 87 -5.33 -5.41 -14.25
CA VAL A 87 -4.96 -4.15 -14.94
C VAL A 87 -6.03 -3.07 -14.76
N GLY A 88 -7.32 -3.44 -14.80
CA GLY A 88 -8.43 -2.50 -14.61
C GLY A 88 -8.58 -1.99 -13.18
N SER A 89 -7.91 -2.62 -12.21
CA SER A 89 -7.93 -2.23 -10.79
C SER A 89 -6.64 -1.53 -10.32
N LYS A 90 -5.58 -1.49 -11.13
CA LYS A 90 -4.32 -0.80 -10.79
C LYS A 90 -4.52 0.71 -10.60
N SER A 91 -5.30 1.34 -11.47
CA SER A 91 -5.62 2.78 -11.38
C SER A 91 -6.22 3.17 -10.04
N ALA A 92 -7.10 2.33 -9.48
CA ALA A 92 -7.71 2.58 -8.17
C ALA A 92 -6.71 2.50 -7.00
N VAL A 93 -5.63 1.73 -7.14
CA VAL A 93 -4.55 1.69 -6.15
C VAL A 93 -3.65 2.93 -6.31
N HIS A 94 -3.36 3.34 -7.55
CA HIS A 94 -2.58 4.54 -7.82
C HIS A 94 -3.28 5.81 -7.32
N GLU A 95 -4.57 5.98 -7.63
CA GLU A 95 -5.39 7.11 -7.16
C GLU A 95 -5.36 7.20 -5.64
N PHE A 96 -5.61 6.08 -4.97
CA PHE A 96 -5.56 5.99 -3.52
C PHE A 96 -4.17 6.34 -2.94
N MET A 97 -3.08 5.85 -3.53
CA MET A 97 -1.73 6.23 -3.10
C MET A 97 -1.48 7.74 -3.28
N GLY A 98 -1.98 8.33 -4.38
CA GLY A 98 -1.93 9.78 -4.60
C GLY A 98 -2.70 10.57 -3.54
N GLU A 99 -3.87 10.09 -3.11
CA GLU A 99 -4.62 10.70 -1.99
C GLU A 99 -3.79 10.72 -0.70
N LEU A 100 -3.11 9.62 -0.36
CA LEU A 100 -2.23 9.57 0.82
C LEU A 100 -1.10 10.60 0.73
N VAL A 101 -0.48 10.74 -0.45
CA VAL A 101 0.58 11.73 -0.68
C VAL A 101 0.03 13.16 -0.50
N ASN A 102 -1.16 13.43 -1.04
CA ASN A 102 -1.84 14.73 -0.89
C ASN A 102 -2.20 15.05 0.59
N GLU A 103 -2.41 14.03 1.41
CA GLU A 103 -2.58 14.17 2.87
C GLU A 103 -1.26 14.41 3.63
N GLY A 104 -0.12 14.45 2.93
CA GLY A 104 1.20 14.70 3.49
C GLY A 104 2.00 13.45 3.88
N MET A 105 1.56 12.26 3.49
CA MET A 105 2.32 11.02 3.67
C MET A 105 3.46 10.93 2.64
N SER A 106 4.65 10.52 3.06
CA SER A 106 5.70 10.12 2.10
C SER A 106 5.59 8.64 1.76
N ILE A 107 5.68 8.30 0.47
CA ILE A 107 5.67 6.92 -0.02
C ILE A 107 7.03 6.58 -0.62
N ILE A 108 7.63 5.46 -0.18
CA ILE A 108 8.76 4.83 -0.86
C ILE A 108 8.22 3.58 -1.54
N MET A 109 8.20 3.59 -2.87
CA MET A 109 7.71 2.48 -3.67
C MET A 109 8.87 1.70 -4.27
N ILE A 110 8.83 0.37 -4.14
CA ILE A 110 9.71 -0.56 -4.82
C ILE A 110 8.88 -1.18 -5.95
N SER A 111 9.29 -0.97 -7.19
CA SER A 111 8.58 -1.51 -8.36
C SER A 111 9.55 -1.77 -9.50
N ALA A 112 9.20 -2.75 -10.34
CA ALA A 112 9.84 -3.03 -11.62
C ALA A 112 8.93 -2.60 -12.81
N GLU A 113 7.74 -2.08 -12.53
CA GLU A 113 6.77 -1.64 -13.54
C GLU A 113 7.02 -0.18 -13.92
N LEU A 114 7.71 0.06 -15.03
CA LEU A 114 8.04 1.42 -15.50
C LEU A 114 6.81 2.34 -15.61
N PRO A 115 5.63 1.91 -16.09
CA PRO A 115 4.45 2.77 -16.12
C PRO A 115 4.01 3.24 -14.72
N GLU A 116 4.19 2.42 -13.69
CA GLU A 116 3.88 2.78 -12.30
C GLU A 116 4.90 3.80 -11.78
N ILE A 117 6.20 3.58 -12.03
CA ILE A 117 7.27 4.51 -11.67
C ILE A 117 7.04 5.88 -12.32
N MET A 118 6.86 5.90 -13.64
CA MET A 118 6.70 7.15 -14.41
C MET A 118 5.40 7.88 -14.09
N GLY A 119 4.35 7.15 -13.68
CA GLY A 119 3.04 7.74 -13.40
C GLY A 119 2.85 8.26 -11.98
N MET A 120 3.73 7.90 -11.04
CA MET A 120 3.48 8.12 -9.61
C MET A 120 4.64 8.71 -8.82
N CYS A 121 5.89 8.44 -9.23
CA CYS A 121 7.04 8.87 -8.47
C CYS A 121 7.44 10.29 -8.83
N ASP A 122 7.89 11.07 -7.85
CA ASP A 122 8.61 12.32 -8.11
C ASP A 122 10.05 12.04 -8.55
N ARG A 123 10.67 11.02 -7.94
CA ARG A 123 12.08 10.64 -8.11
C ARG A 123 12.22 9.13 -8.09
N VAL A 124 13.19 8.61 -8.84
CA VAL A 124 13.50 7.18 -8.89
C VAL A 124 14.98 6.93 -8.59
N ALA A 125 15.25 6.03 -7.64
CA ALA A 125 16.59 5.51 -7.39
C ALA A 125 16.74 4.17 -8.11
N VAL A 126 17.60 4.13 -9.14
CA VAL A 126 17.85 2.93 -9.93
C VAL A 126 18.93 2.09 -9.26
N VAL A 127 18.62 0.84 -8.96
CA VAL A 127 19.50 -0.10 -8.25
C VAL A 127 19.97 -1.20 -9.20
N TYR A 128 21.29 -1.42 -9.26
CA TYR A 128 21.90 -2.53 -10.01
C TYR A 128 22.95 -3.22 -9.14
N LYS A 129 22.87 -4.56 -9.02
CA LYS A 129 23.76 -5.37 -8.18
C LYS A 129 23.91 -4.84 -6.74
N GLY A 130 22.80 -4.40 -6.14
CA GLY A 130 22.75 -3.92 -4.76
C GLY A 130 23.27 -2.50 -4.52
N LEU A 131 23.64 -1.77 -5.58
CA LEU A 131 24.11 -0.38 -5.49
C LEU A 131 23.17 0.56 -6.23
N ILE A 132 22.94 1.74 -5.67
CA ILE A 132 22.25 2.84 -6.37
C ILE A 132 23.19 3.35 -7.46
N ARG A 133 22.78 3.20 -8.71
CA ARG A 133 23.50 3.70 -9.88
C ARG A 133 23.22 5.17 -10.12
N LYS A 134 21.95 5.55 -10.02
CA LYS A 134 21.49 6.89 -10.34
C LYS A 134 20.22 7.20 -9.55
N ILE A 135 20.05 8.47 -9.22
CA ILE A 135 18.77 9.03 -8.79
C ILE A 135 18.35 10.02 -9.87
N LEU A 136 17.14 9.83 -10.39
CA LEU A 136 16.58 10.60 -11.50
C LEU A 136 15.30 11.30 -11.04
N ASP A 137 15.07 12.51 -11.53
CA ASP A 137 13.79 13.19 -11.37
C ASP A 137 12.86 12.71 -12.49
N VAL A 138 11.66 12.23 -12.13
CA VAL A 138 10.76 11.55 -13.07
C VAL A 138 10.25 12.49 -14.16
N SER A 139 10.14 13.79 -13.86
CA SER A 139 9.77 14.82 -14.82
C SER A 139 10.81 15.07 -15.92
N GLU A 140 12.05 14.62 -15.74
CA GLU A 140 13.18 14.89 -16.63
C GLU A 140 13.79 13.62 -17.26
N THR A 141 13.29 12.43 -16.91
CA THR A 141 13.81 11.14 -17.37
C THR A 141 12.84 10.45 -18.33
N SER A 142 13.30 9.39 -18.99
CA SER A 142 12.44 8.44 -19.71
C SER A 142 12.53 7.01 -19.13
N SER A 143 11.57 6.17 -19.51
CA SER A 143 11.57 4.74 -19.19
C SER A 143 12.82 4.03 -19.72
N GLU A 144 13.29 4.41 -20.91
CA GLU A 144 14.50 3.87 -21.54
C GLU A 144 15.75 4.23 -20.74
N GLU A 145 15.85 5.46 -20.25
CA GLU A 145 16.99 5.88 -19.41
C GLU A 145 17.03 5.10 -18.08
N ILE A 146 15.87 4.92 -17.43
CA ILE A 146 15.77 4.09 -16.22
C ILE A 146 16.23 2.66 -16.50
N LEU A 147 15.79 2.07 -17.62
CA LEU A 147 16.18 0.72 -18.03
C LEU A 147 17.67 0.58 -18.29
N SER A 148 18.30 1.57 -18.91
CA SER A 148 19.73 1.58 -19.19
C SER A 148 20.56 1.49 -17.89
N TYR A 149 20.26 2.34 -16.90
CA TYR A 149 20.93 2.23 -15.59
C TYR A 149 20.60 0.92 -14.85
N ALA A 150 19.42 0.35 -15.07
CA ALA A 150 18.99 -0.91 -14.45
C ALA A 150 19.63 -2.15 -15.11
N SER A 151 20.04 -2.09 -16.38
CA SER A 151 20.81 -3.15 -17.05
C SER A 151 22.31 -3.05 -16.75
N GLY A 152 22.76 -1.91 -16.21
CA GLY A 152 24.14 -1.64 -15.85
C GLY A 152 24.94 -0.98 -16.96
N GLU A 153 24.26 -0.40 -17.95
CA GLU A 153 24.83 0.51 -18.94
C GLU A 153 25.15 1.89 -18.35
#